data_AF-A0A1J5HMP0-F1
#
_entry.id   AF-A0A1J5HMP0-F1
#
_cell.length_a   1.000
_cell.length_b   1.000
_cell.length_c   1.000
_cell.angle_alpha   90.00
_cell.angle_beta   90.00
_cell.angle_gamma   90.00
#
_symmetry.space_group_name_H-M   'P 1'
#
loop_
_entity.id
_entity.type
_entity.pdbx_description
1 polymer ?
#
loop_
_entity_poly.entity_id
_entity_poly.type
_entity_poly.pdbx_seq_one_letter_code
_entity_poly.pdbx_strand_id
1 'polypeptide(L)'
;INYFGIYRCNQLIENAKGDTPLKKRMIAEAKFLRAYYYFDLTMAYGDVPLRLTASKTLTEGMDRTPQAQVYTQIEKDLTEAIVDLPNKSAYAAADKFRASKQAAQALLGKTYLYAKDYPKATAAFNDVIAKEGTEVGLISDFSKISLQESEFGMESLLEASFISDNKNWGNVPWNRTNNDNRHLQLEGPRGPFTPGTSGIKEGWGFNPPTLKLYNAFESTDPRRAATVISNQELITNFGGNFTDGWDTEAMIRTKFQTTASETNGENGNTPELNYVTNWRLIRYADVLLMAAEAYQKQGGKDAEARIELNKVRTRAGMPAVTASGDALFTAIVKERQVELAYEGFRFWDLVRWGLADQELKNLGFVKGKHEHFPIPLNEMNGNTLIKNQNPGY
;
A
#
# COMPACT_ATOMS: atom_id res chain seq x y z
N ILE A 1 7.22 -6.73 12.32
CA ILE A 1 6.82 -7.85 11.44
C ILE A 1 7.91 -8.14 10.40
N ASN A 2 8.45 -7.10 9.75
CA ASN A 2 9.44 -7.20 8.66
C ASN A 2 10.68 -8.06 8.98
N TYR A 3 11.41 -7.82 10.08
CA TYR A 3 12.59 -8.64 10.42
C TYR A 3 12.28 -10.12 10.68
N PHE A 4 11.09 -10.42 11.18
CA PHE A 4 10.64 -11.79 11.34
C PHE A 4 10.35 -12.47 9.98
N GLY A 5 9.76 -11.72 9.04
CA GLY A 5 9.61 -12.15 7.65
C GLY A 5 10.95 -12.38 6.96
N ILE A 6 11.89 -11.44 7.09
CA ILE A 6 13.26 -11.55 6.57
C ILE A 6 13.98 -12.79 7.10
N TYR A 7 13.89 -13.05 8.40
CA TYR A 7 14.46 -14.25 8.99
C TYR A 7 13.91 -15.54 8.35
N ARG A 8 12.59 -15.62 8.16
CA ARG A 8 11.95 -16.77 7.49
C ARG A 8 12.36 -16.91 6.02
N CYS A 9 12.47 -15.79 5.30
CA CYS A 9 12.98 -15.80 3.93
C CYS A 9 14.42 -16.32 3.87
N ASN A 10 15.30 -15.84 4.75
CA ASN A 10 16.69 -16.30 4.81
C ASN A 10 16.78 -17.80 5.11
N GLN A 11 15.99 -18.28 6.09
CA GLN A 11 15.88 -19.70 6.41
C GLN A 11 15.47 -20.54 5.19
N LEU A 12 14.48 -20.10 4.41
CA LEU A 12 14.07 -20.83 3.21
C LEU A 12 15.16 -20.84 2.14
N ILE A 13 15.77 -19.68 1.87
CA ILE A 13 16.81 -19.51 0.85
C ILE A 13 18.03 -20.38 1.15
N GLU A 14 18.46 -20.47 2.41
CA GLU A 14 19.62 -21.25 2.83
C GLU A 14 19.35 -22.77 2.86
N ASN A 15 18.15 -23.17 3.29
CA ASN A 15 17.88 -24.56 3.63
C ASN A 15 17.11 -25.34 2.57
N ALA A 16 16.47 -24.70 1.59
CA ALA A 16 15.77 -25.41 0.53
C ALA A 16 16.73 -26.36 -0.24
N LYS A 17 16.41 -27.66 -0.26
CA LYS A 17 17.23 -28.72 -0.90
C LYS A 17 16.62 -29.21 -2.22
N GLY A 18 17.42 -29.91 -3.03
CA GLY A 18 17.04 -30.42 -4.36
C GLY A 18 17.23 -29.40 -5.50
N ASP A 19 16.89 -29.78 -6.73
CA ASP A 19 16.82 -28.89 -7.89
C ASP A 19 15.52 -29.14 -8.66
N THR A 20 14.43 -28.52 -8.19
CA THR A 20 13.09 -28.69 -8.76
C THR A 20 12.49 -27.34 -9.16
N PRO A 21 11.58 -27.28 -10.14
CA PRO A 21 10.86 -26.04 -10.48
C PRO A 21 10.15 -25.42 -9.27
N LEU A 22 9.58 -26.25 -8.40
CA LEU A 22 8.93 -25.78 -7.17
C LEU A 22 9.93 -25.09 -6.23
N LYS A 23 11.13 -25.66 -6.05
CA LYS A 23 12.18 -25.03 -5.23
C LYS A 23 12.56 -23.66 -5.78
N LYS A 24 12.81 -23.55 -7.09
CA LYS A 24 13.17 -22.29 -7.75
C LYS A 24 12.12 -21.22 -7.50
N ARG A 25 10.84 -21.58 -7.71
CA ARG A 25 9.70 -20.71 -7.41
C ARG A 25 9.65 -20.30 -5.94
N MET A 26 9.80 -21.23 -4.99
CA MET A 26 9.78 -20.93 -3.55
C MET A 26 10.90 -19.96 -3.14
N ILE A 27 12.11 -20.14 -3.68
CA ILE A 27 13.24 -19.22 -3.44
C ILE A 27 12.94 -17.83 -4.03
N ALA A 28 12.36 -17.77 -5.24
CA ALA A 28 11.96 -16.53 -5.87
C ALA A 28 10.88 -15.78 -5.08
N GLU A 29 9.84 -16.49 -4.60
CA GLU A 29 8.81 -15.94 -3.71
C GLU A 29 9.44 -15.40 -2.40
N ALA A 30 10.41 -16.11 -1.80
CA ALA A 30 11.11 -15.63 -0.60
C ALA A 30 11.99 -14.40 -0.85
N LYS A 31 12.67 -14.32 -1.99
CA LYS A 31 13.44 -13.14 -2.39
C LYS A 31 12.53 -11.93 -2.62
N PHE A 32 11.40 -12.12 -3.31
CA PHE A 32 10.39 -11.07 -3.47
C PHE A 32 9.89 -10.55 -2.11
N LEU A 33 9.52 -11.46 -1.19
CA LEU A 33 9.06 -11.05 0.14
C LEU A 33 10.16 -10.35 0.94
N ARG A 34 11.41 -10.84 0.87
CA ARG A 34 12.55 -10.20 1.54
C ARG A 34 12.79 -8.79 1.00
N ALA A 35 12.73 -8.61 -0.31
CA ALA A 35 12.78 -7.31 -0.97
C ALA A 35 11.64 -6.38 -0.51
N TYR A 36 10.40 -6.88 -0.44
CA TYR A 36 9.25 -6.13 0.06
C TYR A 36 9.45 -5.66 1.51
N TYR A 37 9.88 -6.55 2.40
CA TYR A 37 10.13 -6.21 3.80
C TYR A 37 11.26 -5.20 3.98
N TYR A 38 12.34 -5.30 3.19
CA TYR A 38 13.42 -4.31 3.21
C TYR A 38 12.98 -2.97 2.64
N PHE A 39 12.17 -2.97 1.58
CA PHE A 39 11.62 -1.74 1.01
C PHE A 39 10.79 -0.99 2.06
N ASP A 40 9.89 -1.69 2.76
CA ASP A 40 9.07 -1.10 3.82
C ASP A 40 9.92 -0.59 5.00
N LEU A 41 10.91 -1.38 5.45
CA LEU A 41 11.84 -0.98 6.52
C LEU A 41 12.65 0.27 6.15
N THR A 42 13.27 0.30 4.98
CA THR A 42 14.16 1.41 4.62
C THR A 42 13.36 2.68 4.28
N MET A 43 12.16 2.53 3.72
CA MET A 43 11.24 3.66 3.56
C MET A 43 10.90 4.29 4.92
N ALA A 44 10.58 3.45 5.92
CA ALA A 44 10.18 3.92 7.25
C ALA A 44 11.34 4.47 8.10
N TYR A 45 12.50 3.83 8.08
CA TYR A 45 13.57 4.09 9.05
C TYR A 45 14.88 4.59 8.41
N GLY A 46 14.95 4.74 7.09
CA GLY A 46 16.19 5.08 6.38
C GLY A 46 17.17 3.91 6.42
N ASP A 47 18.34 4.12 7.02
CA ASP A 47 19.35 3.07 7.17
C ASP A 47 18.86 1.97 8.13
N VAL A 48 19.06 0.70 7.78
CA VAL A 48 18.55 -0.44 8.58
C VAL A 48 19.54 -1.61 8.56
N PRO A 49 19.61 -2.47 9.60
CA PRO A 49 20.43 -3.68 9.56
C PRO A 49 20.07 -4.60 8.37
N LEU A 50 21.04 -4.91 7.51
CA LEU A 50 20.87 -5.73 6.31
C LEU A 50 21.24 -7.20 6.56
N ARG A 51 20.33 -7.96 7.17
CA ARG A 51 20.48 -9.40 7.43
C ARG A 51 20.14 -10.25 6.21
N LEU A 52 21.14 -10.84 5.59
CA LEU A 52 20.98 -11.69 4.39
C LEU A 52 21.12 -13.19 4.65
N THR A 53 21.55 -13.53 5.87
CA THR A 53 21.60 -14.89 6.38
C THR A 53 20.66 -15.04 7.57
N ALA A 54 20.26 -16.27 7.89
CA ALA A 54 19.45 -16.49 9.07
C ALA A 54 20.31 -16.33 10.34
N SER A 55 19.81 -15.56 11.30
CA SER A 55 20.49 -15.39 12.58
C SER A 55 20.63 -16.74 13.28
N LYS A 56 21.79 -16.98 13.88
CA LYS A 56 22.08 -18.23 14.60
C LYS A 56 21.76 -18.15 16.08
N THR A 57 21.75 -16.94 16.64
CA THR A 57 21.46 -16.67 18.05
C THR A 57 20.52 -15.47 18.21
N LEU A 58 19.89 -15.35 19.38
CA LEU A 58 19.02 -14.20 19.71
C LEU A 58 19.79 -12.90 19.94
N THR A 59 21.11 -12.98 20.15
CA THR A 59 21.98 -11.85 20.51
C THR A 59 22.85 -11.37 19.36
N GLU A 60 22.68 -11.94 18.16
CA GLU A 60 23.46 -11.57 16.98
C GLU A 60 23.08 -10.15 16.52
N GLY A 61 23.79 -9.14 17.00
CA GLY A 61 23.63 -7.74 16.61
C GLY A 61 24.15 -7.44 15.21
N MET A 62 23.68 -6.34 14.61
CA MET A 62 24.19 -5.82 13.33
C MET A 62 23.95 -4.31 13.27
N ASP A 63 24.96 -3.54 12.87
CA ASP A 63 24.79 -2.10 12.67
C ASP A 63 23.94 -1.81 11.42
N ARG A 64 23.46 -0.58 11.31
CA ARG A 64 22.61 -0.13 10.21
C ARG A 64 23.42 -0.05 8.92
N THR A 65 22.80 -0.47 7.83
CA THR A 65 23.36 -0.37 6.48
C THR A 65 22.72 0.82 5.77
N PRO A 66 23.51 1.66 5.05
CA PRO A 66 22.97 2.80 4.32
C PRO A 66 21.82 2.41 3.39
N GLN A 67 20.75 3.22 3.36
CA GLN A 67 19.55 2.98 2.55
C GLN A 67 19.89 2.65 1.08
N ALA A 68 20.85 3.37 0.48
CA ALA A 68 21.27 3.11 -0.90
C ALA A 68 21.77 1.67 -1.12
N GLN A 69 22.49 1.10 -0.15
CA GLN A 69 22.97 -0.30 -0.22
C GLN A 69 21.83 -1.29 0.03
N VAL A 70 20.84 -0.93 0.86
CA VAL A 70 19.62 -1.72 1.03
C VAL A 70 18.83 -1.77 -0.29
N TYR A 71 18.72 -0.65 -1.02
CA TYR A 71 18.13 -0.63 -2.36
C TYR A 71 18.87 -1.52 -3.37
N THR A 72 20.21 -1.54 -3.35
CA THR A 72 20.99 -2.47 -4.20
C THR A 72 20.64 -3.94 -3.91
N GLN A 73 20.43 -4.28 -2.65
CA GLN A 73 20.06 -5.65 -2.28
C GLN A 73 18.60 -5.97 -2.64
N ILE A 74 17.69 -5.00 -2.55
CA ILE A 74 16.30 -5.13 -3.03
C ILE A 74 16.29 -5.36 -4.55
N GLU A 75 17.04 -4.57 -5.32
CA GLU A 75 17.22 -4.75 -6.78
C GLU A 75 17.72 -6.16 -7.09
N LYS A 76 18.76 -6.64 -6.40
CA LYS A 76 19.30 -7.99 -6.58
C LYS A 76 18.26 -9.08 -6.31
N ASP A 77 17.55 -9.01 -5.18
CA ASP A 77 16.53 -10.01 -4.84
C ASP A 77 15.39 -10.03 -5.87
N LEU A 78 14.93 -8.86 -6.34
CA LEU A 78 13.82 -8.78 -7.29
C LEU A 78 14.21 -9.25 -8.69
N THR A 79 15.38 -8.82 -9.20
CA THR A 79 15.87 -9.26 -10.51
C THR A 79 16.08 -10.77 -10.56
N GLU A 80 16.62 -11.37 -9.50
CA GLU A 80 16.75 -12.83 -9.38
C GLU A 80 15.38 -13.53 -9.23
N ALA A 81 14.42 -12.94 -8.52
CA ALA A 81 13.08 -13.52 -8.36
C ALA A 81 12.28 -13.53 -9.68
N ILE A 82 12.35 -12.44 -10.47
CA ILE A 82 11.60 -12.27 -11.72
C ILE A 82 11.83 -13.44 -12.71
N VAL A 83 13.02 -14.05 -12.68
CA VAL A 83 13.36 -15.18 -13.56
C VAL A 83 12.45 -16.39 -13.32
N ASP A 84 12.20 -16.73 -12.06
CA ASP A 84 11.55 -17.97 -11.65
C ASP A 84 10.11 -17.77 -11.15
N LEU A 85 9.63 -16.52 -11.02
CA LEU A 85 8.23 -16.23 -10.68
C LEU A 85 7.30 -16.49 -11.88
N PRO A 86 6.17 -17.19 -11.68
CA PRO A 86 5.10 -17.31 -12.65
C PRO A 86 4.48 -15.95 -13.00
N ASN A 87 3.94 -15.83 -14.21
CA ASN A 87 3.00 -14.76 -14.53
C ASN A 87 1.76 -14.87 -13.63
N LYS A 88 1.08 -13.76 -13.39
CA LYS A 88 -0.12 -13.72 -12.53
C LYS A 88 -1.21 -14.69 -12.98
N SER A 89 -1.47 -14.75 -14.29
CA SER A 89 -2.46 -15.63 -14.92
C SER A 89 -2.14 -17.13 -14.78
N ALA A 90 -0.88 -17.48 -14.53
CA ALA A 90 -0.43 -18.87 -14.40
C ALA A 90 -0.73 -19.49 -13.02
N TYR A 91 -1.08 -18.68 -12.03
CA TYR A 91 -1.50 -19.19 -10.73
C TYR A 91 -2.94 -19.69 -10.75
N ALA A 92 -3.16 -20.87 -10.16
CA ALA A 92 -4.50 -21.37 -9.90
C ALA A 92 -5.24 -20.42 -8.93
N ALA A 93 -6.58 -20.47 -8.92
CA ALA A 93 -7.41 -19.61 -8.08
C ALA A 93 -6.97 -19.59 -6.61
N ALA A 94 -6.66 -20.76 -6.05
CA ALA A 94 -6.21 -20.92 -4.66
C ALA A 94 -4.82 -20.35 -4.37
N ASP A 95 -4.01 -20.06 -5.40
CA ASP A 95 -2.62 -19.58 -5.27
C ASP A 95 -2.46 -18.12 -5.73
N LYS A 96 -3.54 -17.42 -6.08
CA LYS A 96 -3.48 -16.04 -6.61
C LYS A 96 -2.92 -15.01 -5.62
N PHE A 97 -2.85 -15.35 -4.33
CA PHE A 97 -2.22 -14.53 -3.30
C PHE A 97 -0.67 -14.51 -3.39
N ARG A 98 -0.08 -15.45 -4.13
CA ARG A 98 1.37 -15.58 -4.26
C ARG A 98 1.97 -14.45 -5.11
N ALA A 99 3.22 -14.14 -4.83
CA ALA A 99 3.98 -13.18 -5.62
C ALA A 99 4.07 -13.61 -7.09
N SER A 100 3.70 -12.73 -8.00
CA SER A 100 3.85 -12.95 -9.44
C SER A 100 5.05 -12.18 -10.02
N LYS A 101 5.44 -12.53 -11.25
CA LYS A 101 6.44 -11.80 -12.01
C LYS A 101 6.11 -10.31 -12.11
N GLN A 102 4.85 -9.99 -12.41
CA GLN A 102 4.39 -8.60 -12.52
C GLN A 102 4.45 -7.87 -11.17
N ALA A 103 4.17 -8.55 -10.05
CA ALA A 103 4.32 -7.97 -8.71
C ALA A 103 5.79 -7.61 -8.41
N ALA A 104 6.72 -8.49 -8.76
CA ALA A 104 8.15 -8.25 -8.59
C ALA A 104 8.66 -7.11 -9.48
N GLN A 105 8.20 -7.02 -10.74
CA GLN A 105 8.52 -5.92 -11.65
C GLN A 105 7.96 -4.58 -11.15
N ALA A 106 6.73 -4.57 -10.62
CA ALA A 106 6.14 -3.37 -10.04
C ALA A 106 6.91 -2.87 -8.80
N LEU A 107 7.30 -3.78 -7.90
CA LEU A 107 8.12 -3.43 -6.73
C LEU A 107 9.53 -2.99 -7.14
N LEU A 108 10.08 -3.56 -8.21
CA LEU A 108 11.38 -3.16 -8.76
C LEU A 108 11.33 -1.74 -9.33
N GLY A 109 10.32 -1.41 -10.12
CA GLY A 109 10.10 -0.04 -10.62
C GLY A 109 9.91 0.96 -9.47
N LYS A 110 9.16 0.59 -8.44
CA LYS A 110 8.98 1.41 -7.22
C LYS A 110 10.30 1.63 -6.48
N THR A 111 11.14 0.59 -6.38
CA THR A 111 12.48 0.67 -5.79
C THR A 111 13.34 1.68 -6.54
N TYR A 112 13.41 1.59 -7.87
CA TYR A 112 14.15 2.54 -8.68
C TYR A 112 13.60 3.97 -8.59
N LEU A 113 12.28 4.14 -8.57
CA LEU A 113 11.65 5.44 -8.42
C LEU A 113 12.05 6.10 -7.09
N TYR A 114 12.04 5.35 -5.99
CA TYR A 114 12.44 5.84 -4.67
C TYR A 114 13.95 6.11 -4.58
N ALA A 115 14.76 5.31 -5.29
CA ALA A 115 16.20 5.55 -5.47
C ALA A 115 16.51 6.69 -6.46
N LYS A 116 15.49 7.32 -7.08
CA LYS A 116 15.59 8.37 -8.10
C LYS A 116 16.32 7.94 -9.39
N ASP A 117 16.39 6.64 -9.65
CA ASP A 117 16.85 6.09 -10.93
C ASP A 117 15.65 6.00 -11.90
N TYR A 118 15.24 7.16 -12.41
CA TYR A 118 14.04 7.26 -13.25
C TYR A 118 14.12 6.44 -14.55
N PRO A 119 15.26 6.36 -15.27
CA PRO A 119 15.39 5.50 -16.43
C PRO A 119 15.11 4.03 -16.11
N LYS A 120 15.74 3.46 -15.06
CA LYS A 120 15.46 2.08 -14.65
C LYS A 120 14.03 1.90 -14.16
N ALA A 121 13.47 2.88 -13.45
CA ALA A 121 12.07 2.86 -13.01
C ALA A 121 11.10 2.72 -14.19
N THR A 122 11.25 3.55 -15.22
CA THR A 122 10.39 3.45 -16.42
C THR A 122 10.55 2.12 -17.15
N ALA A 123 11.76 1.59 -17.25
CA ALA A 123 11.97 0.27 -17.88
C ALA A 123 11.20 -0.84 -17.13
N ALA A 124 11.36 -0.89 -15.80
CA ALA A 124 10.66 -1.88 -14.97
C ALA A 124 9.13 -1.72 -14.99
N PHE A 125 8.62 -0.47 -14.97
CA PHE A 125 7.17 -0.24 -15.08
C PHE A 125 6.62 -0.57 -16.47
N ASN A 126 7.38 -0.30 -17.54
CA ASN A 126 6.99 -0.67 -18.90
C ASN A 126 6.87 -2.17 -19.08
N ASP A 127 7.68 -2.97 -18.39
CA ASP A 127 7.53 -4.43 -18.42
C ASP A 127 6.17 -4.88 -17.84
N VAL A 128 5.66 -4.16 -16.83
CA VAL A 128 4.32 -4.42 -16.26
C VAL A 128 3.23 -3.92 -17.20
N ILE A 129 3.36 -2.69 -17.72
CA ILE A 129 2.40 -2.05 -18.62
C ILE A 129 2.26 -2.83 -19.93
N ALA A 130 3.34 -3.44 -20.43
CA ALA A 130 3.33 -4.31 -21.60
C ALA A 130 2.47 -5.58 -21.40
N LYS A 131 2.02 -5.87 -20.18
CA LYS A 131 1.10 -6.97 -19.84
C LYS A 131 -0.32 -6.49 -19.55
N GLU A 132 -0.63 -5.23 -19.79
CA GLU A 132 -1.98 -4.70 -19.72
C GLU A 132 -2.93 -5.49 -20.62
N GLY A 133 -4.10 -5.85 -20.09
CA GLY A 133 -5.12 -6.66 -20.78
C GLY A 133 -4.88 -8.17 -20.76
N THR A 134 -3.70 -8.64 -20.33
CA THR A 134 -3.39 -10.09 -20.24
C THR A 134 -3.06 -10.54 -18.82
N GLU A 135 -2.22 -9.79 -18.09
CA GLU A 135 -1.84 -10.10 -16.70
C GLU A 135 -2.36 -9.04 -15.73
N VAL A 136 -2.38 -7.77 -16.16
CA VAL A 136 -2.77 -6.62 -15.34
C VAL A 136 -3.78 -5.76 -16.06
N GLY A 137 -4.52 -4.94 -15.32
CA GLY A 137 -5.47 -3.99 -15.91
C GLY A 137 -6.23 -3.22 -14.84
N LEU A 138 -6.73 -2.04 -15.17
CA LEU A 138 -7.58 -1.28 -14.26
C LEU A 138 -8.95 -1.97 -14.11
N ILE A 139 -9.48 -1.99 -12.89
CA ILE A 139 -10.89 -2.34 -12.67
C ILE A 139 -11.76 -1.27 -13.33
N SER A 140 -12.84 -1.70 -13.99
CA SER A 140 -13.76 -0.79 -14.67
C SER A 140 -14.49 0.12 -13.68
N ASP A 141 -14.92 -0.42 -12.54
CA ASP A 141 -15.62 0.29 -11.48
C ASP A 141 -14.71 0.50 -10.27
N PHE A 142 -14.25 1.73 -10.09
CA PHE A 142 -13.39 2.11 -8.96
C PHE A 142 -14.06 1.86 -7.60
N SER A 143 -15.39 1.97 -7.50
CA SER A 143 -16.08 1.81 -6.22
C SER A 143 -15.89 0.41 -5.61
N LYS A 144 -15.53 -0.56 -6.45
CA LYS A 144 -15.31 -1.96 -6.06
C LYS A 144 -13.88 -2.27 -5.66
N ILE A 145 -12.92 -1.35 -5.85
CA ILE A 145 -11.48 -1.63 -5.68
C ILE A 145 -11.12 -2.07 -4.26
N SER A 146 -11.90 -1.63 -3.26
CA SER A 146 -11.72 -1.95 -1.85
C SER A 146 -12.79 -2.92 -1.32
N LEU A 147 -13.39 -3.75 -2.17
CA LEU A 147 -14.38 -4.77 -1.79
C LEU A 147 -13.84 -6.18 -2.05
N GLN A 148 -14.34 -7.18 -1.33
CA GLN A 148 -13.96 -8.59 -1.53
C GLN A 148 -14.15 -9.09 -2.97
N GLU A 149 -15.22 -8.65 -3.63
CA GLU A 149 -15.54 -9.09 -5.00
C GLU A 149 -14.43 -8.78 -6.02
N SER A 150 -13.53 -7.86 -5.70
CA SER A 150 -12.42 -7.44 -6.57
C SER A 150 -11.06 -8.00 -6.14
N GLU A 151 -11.01 -8.87 -5.14
CA GLU A 151 -9.77 -9.47 -4.64
C GLU A 151 -9.07 -10.31 -5.70
N PHE A 152 -7.75 -10.20 -5.73
CA PHE A 152 -6.88 -10.88 -6.70
C PHE A 152 -7.27 -10.65 -8.19
N GLY A 153 -8.05 -9.60 -8.45
CA GLY A 153 -8.43 -9.14 -9.78
C GLY A 153 -7.23 -8.67 -10.61
N MET A 154 -7.47 -8.22 -11.84
CA MET A 154 -6.39 -7.77 -12.73
C MET A 154 -5.67 -6.52 -12.22
N GLU A 155 -6.34 -5.68 -11.44
CA GLU A 155 -5.71 -4.47 -10.87
C GLU A 155 -4.79 -4.82 -9.68
N SER A 156 -4.97 -5.98 -9.06
CA SER A 156 -4.21 -6.40 -7.89
C SER A 156 -2.89 -7.08 -8.24
N LEU A 157 -1.78 -6.55 -7.73
CA LEU A 157 -0.45 -7.16 -7.92
C LEU A 157 0.06 -7.83 -6.65
N LEU A 158 -0.25 -7.27 -5.49
CA LEU A 158 0.02 -7.86 -4.19
C LEU A 158 -1.07 -7.45 -3.19
N GLU A 159 -1.63 -8.43 -2.50
CA GLU A 159 -2.62 -8.26 -1.44
C GLU A 159 -2.18 -8.93 -0.14
N ALA A 160 -2.46 -8.29 0.99
CA ALA A 160 -2.50 -8.98 2.28
C ALA A 160 -3.88 -9.61 2.44
N SER A 161 -3.90 -10.94 2.59
CA SER A 161 -5.14 -11.71 2.68
C SER A 161 -5.67 -11.82 4.09
N PHE A 162 -6.99 -11.68 4.25
CA PHE A 162 -7.67 -11.84 5.54
C PHE A 162 -8.79 -12.88 5.46
N ILE A 163 -9.10 -13.50 6.59
CA ILE A 163 -10.14 -14.52 6.73
C ILE A 163 -10.94 -14.33 8.00
N SER A 164 -12.18 -14.82 7.95
CA SER A 164 -13.06 -14.95 9.10
C SER A 164 -13.07 -16.41 9.56
N ASP A 165 -12.82 -16.60 10.84
CA ASP A 165 -12.76 -17.89 11.55
C ASP A 165 -13.69 -17.85 12.78
N ASN A 166 -14.80 -17.09 12.69
CA ASN A 166 -15.82 -16.93 13.72
C ASN A 166 -15.26 -16.45 15.06
N LYS A 167 -14.40 -15.43 15.02
CA LYS A 167 -13.83 -14.84 16.24
C LYS A 167 -14.90 -14.12 17.05
N ASN A 168 -14.69 -14.09 18.37
CA ASN A 168 -15.40 -13.27 19.34
C ASN A 168 -14.41 -12.75 20.39
N TRP A 169 -14.89 -11.90 21.29
CA TRP A 169 -14.06 -11.28 22.34
C TRP A 169 -13.35 -12.28 23.27
N GLY A 170 -13.87 -13.50 23.39
CA GLY A 170 -13.29 -14.56 24.22
C GLY A 170 -12.19 -15.38 23.55
N ASN A 171 -12.07 -15.36 22.22
CA ASN A 171 -11.10 -16.19 21.48
C ASN A 171 -10.21 -15.43 20.50
N VAL A 172 -10.43 -14.14 20.28
CA VAL A 172 -9.62 -13.34 19.36
C VAL A 172 -8.15 -13.29 19.80
N PRO A 173 -7.19 -13.61 18.92
CA PRO A 173 -5.77 -13.51 19.26
C PRO A 173 -5.32 -12.05 19.21
N TRP A 174 -4.93 -11.49 20.35
CA TRP A 174 -4.33 -10.15 20.45
C TRP A 174 -2.82 -10.17 20.14
N ASN A 175 -2.45 -10.87 19.08
CA ASN A 175 -1.06 -11.05 18.67
C ASN A 175 -0.95 -11.19 17.14
N ARG A 176 0.22 -11.64 16.66
CA ARG A 176 0.55 -11.73 15.23
C ARG A 176 -0.16 -12.87 14.47
N THR A 177 -0.95 -13.71 15.14
CA THR A 177 -1.76 -14.76 14.50
C THR A 177 -3.19 -14.32 14.20
N ASN A 178 -3.50 -13.04 14.39
CA ASN A 178 -4.78 -12.47 14.00
C ASN A 178 -4.91 -12.40 12.48
N ASN A 179 -5.96 -13.02 11.93
CA ASN A 179 -6.15 -13.15 10.49
C ASN A 179 -7.36 -12.38 9.93
N ASP A 180 -8.11 -11.65 10.76
CA ASP A 180 -9.15 -10.73 10.26
C ASP A 180 -8.57 -9.35 9.95
N ASN A 181 -9.26 -8.62 9.07
CA ASN A 181 -8.94 -7.26 8.75
C ASN A 181 -9.56 -6.27 9.75
N ARG A 182 -8.95 -6.15 10.93
CA ARG A 182 -9.39 -5.18 11.96
C ARG A 182 -9.29 -3.71 11.54
N HIS A 183 -8.58 -3.42 10.46
CA HIS A 183 -8.43 -2.05 9.97
C HIS A 183 -9.76 -1.46 9.51
N LEU A 184 -10.64 -2.26 8.89
CA LEU A 184 -11.99 -1.80 8.52
C LEU A 184 -12.76 -1.34 9.76
N GLN A 185 -12.78 -2.17 10.81
CA GLN A 185 -13.44 -1.83 12.06
C GLN A 185 -12.85 -0.57 12.72
N LEU A 186 -11.52 -0.44 12.73
CA LEU A 186 -10.84 0.73 13.28
C LEU A 186 -11.32 2.02 12.60
N GLU A 187 -11.47 2.00 11.27
CA GLU A 187 -11.67 3.20 10.47
C GLU A 187 -13.13 3.48 10.06
N GLY A 188 -14.05 2.58 10.40
CA GLY A 188 -15.48 2.84 10.24
C GLY A 188 -15.99 3.99 11.13
N PRO A 189 -17.15 4.57 10.81
CA PRO A 189 -17.68 5.75 11.49
C PRO A 189 -17.97 5.47 12.97
N ARG A 190 -17.54 6.35 13.87
CA ARG A 190 -17.73 6.16 15.31
C ARG A 190 -19.16 6.44 15.75
N GLY A 191 -19.64 5.67 16.72
CA GLY A 191 -20.94 5.91 17.36
C GLY A 191 -21.02 7.23 18.14
N PRO A 192 -22.22 7.84 18.22
CA PRO A 192 -23.50 7.37 17.66
C PRO A 192 -23.59 7.56 16.13
N PHE A 193 -23.91 6.48 15.41
CA PHE A 193 -24.00 6.44 13.95
C PHE A 193 -25.36 5.88 13.49
N THR A 194 -26.04 6.60 12.59
CA THR A 194 -27.26 6.12 11.94
C THR A 194 -26.96 5.79 10.47
N PRO A 195 -27.06 4.52 10.05
CA PRO A 195 -26.66 4.15 8.69
C PRO A 195 -27.65 4.56 7.60
N GLY A 196 -28.94 4.71 7.93
CA GLY A 196 -29.98 4.87 6.93
C GLY A 196 -29.99 3.70 5.95
N THR A 197 -30.05 3.98 4.64
CA THR A 197 -29.95 2.97 3.56
C THR A 197 -28.51 2.76 3.04
N SER A 198 -27.49 3.36 3.66
CA SER A 198 -26.09 3.27 3.17
C SER A 198 -25.47 1.88 3.28
N GLY A 199 -25.96 1.04 4.20
CA GLY A 199 -25.39 -0.28 4.49
C GLY A 199 -24.07 -0.24 5.27
N ILE A 200 -23.57 0.96 5.61
CA ILE A 200 -22.37 1.15 6.44
C ILE A 200 -22.71 0.76 7.89
N LYS A 201 -21.77 0.13 8.59
CA LYS A 201 -21.84 -0.27 9.99
C LYS A 201 -20.89 0.60 10.81
N GLU A 202 -21.19 0.73 12.10
CA GLU A 202 -20.36 1.49 13.03
C GLU A 202 -18.94 0.90 13.17
N GLY A 203 -17.95 1.79 13.25
CA GLY A 203 -16.55 1.50 13.50
C GLY A 203 -16.01 2.23 14.74
N TRP A 204 -14.69 2.38 14.84
CA TRP A 204 -14.04 3.02 15.99
C TRP A 204 -13.51 4.44 15.70
N GLY A 205 -13.73 4.98 14.50
CA GLY A 205 -13.46 6.37 14.17
C GLY A 205 -11.98 6.75 14.00
N PHE A 206 -11.11 5.79 13.70
CA PHE A 206 -9.71 6.09 13.41
C PHE A 206 -9.56 6.62 11.97
N ASN A 207 -8.52 7.45 11.78
CA ASN A 207 -8.18 8.06 10.48
C ASN A 207 -9.38 8.71 9.77
N PRO A 208 -10.15 9.60 10.45
CA PRO A 208 -11.28 10.26 9.81
C PRO A 208 -10.81 11.12 8.62
N PRO A 209 -11.66 11.28 7.59
CA PRO A 209 -11.35 12.19 6.49
C PRO A 209 -11.20 13.64 6.93
N THR A 210 -10.27 14.33 6.27
CA THR A 210 -10.16 15.79 6.33
C THR A 210 -10.96 16.44 5.20
N LEU A 211 -11.42 17.66 5.42
CA LEU A 211 -12.06 18.50 4.41
C LEU A 211 -11.11 18.76 3.23
N LYS A 212 -9.81 18.84 3.51
CA LYS A 212 -8.77 18.97 2.48
C LYS A 212 -8.77 17.78 1.50
N LEU A 213 -8.97 16.55 1.99
CA LEU A 213 -9.08 15.38 1.12
C LEU A 213 -10.42 15.39 0.35
N TYR A 214 -11.52 15.71 1.01
CA TYR A 214 -12.83 15.79 0.35
C TYR A 214 -12.81 16.81 -0.81
N ASN A 215 -12.29 18.01 -0.55
CA ASN A 215 -12.11 19.07 -1.56
C ASN A 215 -10.98 18.76 -2.55
N ALA A 216 -10.22 17.67 -2.35
CA ALA A 216 -9.23 17.27 -3.33
C ALA A 216 -9.89 16.69 -4.58
N PHE A 217 -11.07 16.09 -4.48
CA PHE A 217 -11.75 15.56 -5.65
C PHE A 217 -12.33 16.68 -6.51
N GLU A 218 -12.23 16.54 -7.84
CA GLU A 218 -12.99 17.41 -8.76
C GLU A 218 -14.49 17.18 -8.52
N SER A 219 -15.34 18.19 -8.77
CA SER A 219 -16.75 18.14 -8.36
C SER A 219 -17.52 16.96 -8.97
N THR A 220 -17.15 16.55 -10.18
CA THR A 220 -17.73 15.43 -10.94
C THR A 220 -16.97 14.12 -10.77
N ASP A 221 -15.93 14.06 -9.92
CA ASP A 221 -15.12 12.85 -9.77
C ASP A 221 -15.90 11.76 -9.00
N PRO A 222 -16.28 10.65 -9.67
CA PRO A 222 -17.08 9.60 -9.04
C PRO A 222 -16.32 8.88 -7.92
N ARG A 223 -14.99 8.98 -7.89
CA ARG A 223 -14.16 8.36 -6.85
C ARG A 223 -14.35 9.02 -5.50
N ARG A 224 -14.88 10.26 -5.43
CA ARG A 224 -15.17 10.93 -4.15
C ARG A 224 -16.11 10.08 -3.32
N ALA A 225 -17.29 9.74 -3.85
CA ALA A 225 -18.30 8.97 -3.12
C ALA A 225 -17.79 7.56 -2.71
N ALA A 226 -16.90 6.96 -3.50
CA ALA A 226 -16.24 5.70 -3.19
C ALA A 226 -15.06 5.83 -2.19
N THR A 227 -14.68 7.06 -1.81
CA THR A 227 -13.54 7.31 -0.91
C THR A 227 -13.94 7.99 0.39
N VAL A 228 -14.74 9.07 0.30
CA VAL A 228 -15.21 9.89 1.41
C VAL A 228 -16.63 10.37 1.13
N ILE A 229 -17.47 10.41 2.16
CA ILE A 229 -18.80 11.05 2.12
C ILE A 229 -18.93 12.06 3.25
N SER A 230 -19.53 13.21 2.97
CA SER A 230 -19.87 14.19 4.02
C SER A 230 -21.13 13.77 4.79
N ASN A 231 -21.31 14.28 6.01
CA ASN A 231 -22.53 14.04 6.79
C ASN A 231 -23.78 14.53 6.05
N GLN A 232 -23.67 15.66 5.34
CA GLN A 232 -24.78 16.18 4.54
C GLN A 232 -25.16 15.25 3.40
N GLU A 233 -24.19 14.70 2.67
CA GLU A 233 -24.45 13.70 1.63
C GLU A 233 -25.02 12.40 2.23
N LEU A 234 -24.56 11.98 3.41
CA LEU A 234 -25.11 10.81 4.11
C LEU A 234 -26.60 11.01 4.45
N ILE A 235 -26.96 12.19 4.98
CA ILE A 235 -28.34 12.58 5.29
C ILE A 235 -29.18 12.61 4.02
N THR A 236 -28.73 13.33 3.00
CA THR A 236 -29.52 13.57 1.78
C THR A 236 -29.71 12.30 0.95
N ASN A 237 -28.66 11.48 0.80
CA ASN A 237 -28.70 10.35 -0.14
C ASN A 237 -29.15 9.05 0.51
N PHE A 238 -28.97 8.90 1.83
CA PHE A 238 -29.22 7.64 2.53
C PHE A 238 -30.13 7.77 3.75
N GLY A 239 -30.49 8.99 4.17
CA GLY A 239 -31.21 9.20 5.44
C GLY A 239 -30.40 8.77 6.68
N GLY A 240 -29.08 8.61 6.52
CA GLY A 240 -28.16 8.34 7.62
C GLY A 240 -27.70 9.64 8.28
N ASN A 241 -26.96 9.54 9.38
CA ASN A 241 -26.30 10.68 10.01
C ASN A 241 -25.24 10.18 11.00
N PHE A 242 -24.35 11.08 11.41
CA PHE A 242 -23.44 10.84 12.52
C PHE A 242 -23.15 12.13 13.27
N THR A 243 -22.62 11.98 14.48
CA THR A 243 -22.07 13.09 15.27
C THR A 243 -20.55 13.06 15.15
N ASP A 244 -19.94 14.23 14.93
CA ASP A 244 -18.48 14.31 14.85
C ASP A 244 -17.81 13.76 16.11
N GLY A 245 -16.83 12.88 15.88
CA GLY A 245 -15.93 12.41 16.91
C GLY A 245 -14.70 13.31 17.04
N TRP A 246 -13.67 12.79 17.69
CA TRP A 246 -12.36 13.44 17.77
C TRP A 246 -11.77 13.63 16.36
N ASP A 247 -11.28 14.83 16.06
CA ASP A 247 -10.67 15.22 14.78
C ASP A 247 -11.50 14.92 13.52
N THR A 248 -12.82 14.70 13.67
CA THR A 248 -13.71 14.49 12.53
C THR A 248 -14.19 15.82 11.98
N GLU A 249 -14.10 16.02 10.67
CA GLU A 249 -14.47 17.28 10.01
C GLU A 249 -15.87 17.23 9.35
N ALA A 250 -16.84 16.46 9.87
CA ALA A 250 -18.13 16.17 9.23
C ALA A 250 -18.04 15.31 7.95
N MET A 251 -17.06 14.40 7.90
CA MET A 251 -16.94 13.36 6.87
C MET A 251 -16.62 11.98 7.45
N ILE A 252 -17.00 10.93 6.72
CA ILE A 252 -16.62 9.54 7.02
C ILE A 252 -15.99 8.87 5.79
N ARG A 253 -15.13 7.89 6.06
CA ARG A 253 -14.44 7.14 5.02
C ARG A 253 -15.42 6.13 4.37
N THR A 254 -15.42 6.10 3.05
CA THR A 254 -16.20 5.15 2.24
C THR A 254 -15.33 4.22 1.39
N LYS A 255 -14.00 4.30 1.49
CA LYS A 255 -13.09 3.26 0.97
C LYS A 255 -12.82 2.23 2.07
N PHE A 256 -12.78 0.94 1.74
CA PHE A 256 -12.71 -0.15 2.72
C PHE A 256 -13.81 0.00 3.79
N GLN A 257 -15.06 0.01 3.33
CA GLN A 257 -16.22 0.27 4.18
C GLN A 257 -16.50 -0.89 5.14
N THR A 258 -17.01 -0.53 6.31
CA THR A 258 -17.57 -1.46 7.29
C THR A 258 -18.98 -1.88 6.87
N THR A 259 -19.14 -2.78 5.89
CA THR A 259 -20.48 -3.29 5.52
C THR A 259 -20.67 -4.74 5.95
N ALA A 260 -21.91 -5.22 5.95
CA ALA A 260 -22.21 -6.62 6.24
C ALA A 260 -21.61 -7.59 5.20
N SER A 261 -21.46 -7.17 3.95
CA SER A 261 -20.80 -7.98 2.91
C SER A 261 -19.31 -8.15 3.15
N GLU A 262 -18.68 -7.19 3.85
CA GLU A 262 -17.23 -7.17 4.11
C GLU A 262 -16.78 -7.93 5.37
N THR A 263 -17.73 -8.47 6.14
CA THR A 263 -17.51 -9.25 7.38
C THR A 263 -18.18 -10.63 7.30
N ASN A 264 -18.45 -11.28 8.44
CA ASN A 264 -19.15 -12.55 8.53
C ASN A 264 -20.68 -12.47 8.31
N GLY A 265 -21.14 -11.50 7.51
CA GLY A 265 -22.54 -11.33 7.11
C GLY A 265 -23.40 -10.51 8.08
N GLU A 266 -24.66 -10.29 7.71
CA GLU A 266 -25.61 -9.44 8.46
C GLU A 266 -25.88 -9.95 9.88
N ASN A 267 -25.93 -11.28 10.03
CA ASN A 267 -26.20 -11.98 11.30
C ASN A 267 -24.92 -12.61 11.89
N GLY A 268 -23.75 -12.18 11.44
CA GLY A 268 -22.48 -12.70 11.91
C GLY A 268 -22.23 -12.35 13.38
N ASN A 269 -21.69 -13.29 14.16
CA ASN A 269 -21.31 -13.03 15.54
C ASN A 269 -20.07 -12.13 15.59
N THR A 270 -20.11 -11.06 16.38
CA THR A 270 -18.99 -10.12 16.57
C THR A 270 -18.37 -9.66 15.23
N PRO A 271 -19.16 -9.02 14.34
CA PRO A 271 -18.69 -8.60 13.01
C PRO A 271 -17.45 -7.72 13.05
N GLU A 272 -17.21 -7.02 14.16
CA GLU A 272 -16.07 -6.15 14.42
C GLU A 272 -14.72 -6.88 14.38
N LEU A 273 -14.72 -8.20 14.58
CA LEU A 273 -13.53 -9.05 14.64
C LEU A 273 -13.41 -10.01 13.45
N ASN A 274 -14.25 -9.82 12.41
CA ASN A 274 -14.41 -10.80 11.33
C ASN A 274 -14.47 -10.17 9.93
N TYR A 275 -14.02 -8.92 9.76
CA TYR A 275 -13.81 -8.35 8.43
C TYR A 275 -12.73 -9.12 7.66
N VAL A 276 -12.92 -9.27 6.36
CA VAL A 276 -12.06 -10.14 5.53
C VAL A 276 -11.53 -9.50 4.26
N THR A 277 -11.99 -8.29 3.92
CA THR A 277 -11.54 -7.58 2.73
C THR A 277 -10.02 -7.45 2.69
N ASN A 278 -9.38 -7.87 1.59
CA ASN A 278 -7.94 -7.80 1.44
C ASN A 278 -7.41 -6.37 1.33
N TRP A 279 -6.20 -6.18 1.86
CA TRP A 279 -5.49 -4.93 1.72
C TRP A 279 -4.60 -4.95 0.48
N ARG A 280 -4.82 -4.03 -0.46
CA ARG A 280 -4.06 -3.97 -1.72
C ARG A 280 -2.75 -3.23 -1.47
N LEU A 281 -1.65 -3.96 -1.42
CA LEU A 281 -0.32 -3.43 -1.13
C LEU A 281 0.35 -2.85 -2.38
N ILE A 282 0.08 -3.47 -3.54
CA ILE A 282 0.52 -2.99 -4.85
C ILE A 282 -0.64 -3.22 -5.82
N ARG A 283 -1.02 -2.18 -6.56
CA ARG A 283 -2.05 -2.26 -7.60
C ARG A 283 -1.69 -1.48 -8.85
N TYR A 284 -2.33 -1.81 -9.97
CA TYR A 284 -1.92 -1.34 -11.29
C TYR A 284 -2.05 0.18 -11.47
N ALA A 285 -3.03 0.86 -10.87
CA ALA A 285 -3.07 2.33 -10.96
C ALA A 285 -1.87 3.00 -10.24
N ASP A 286 -1.36 2.42 -9.14
CA ASP A 286 -0.12 2.91 -8.50
C ASP A 286 1.05 2.78 -9.48
N VAL A 287 1.16 1.65 -10.19
CA VAL A 287 2.17 1.43 -11.24
C VAL A 287 2.07 2.48 -12.35
N LEU A 288 0.87 2.72 -12.88
CA LEU A 288 0.65 3.73 -13.93
C LEU A 288 1.05 5.13 -13.48
N LEU A 289 0.66 5.53 -12.27
CA LEU A 289 0.97 6.86 -11.74
C LEU A 289 2.45 7.01 -11.37
N MET A 290 3.09 5.95 -10.88
CA MET A 290 4.54 5.93 -10.65
C MET A 290 5.32 5.95 -11.98
N ALA A 291 4.82 5.29 -13.03
CA ALA A 291 5.40 5.36 -14.37
C ALA A 291 5.27 6.77 -14.95
N ALA A 292 4.09 7.38 -14.84
CA ALA A 292 3.85 8.76 -15.26
C ALA A 292 4.83 9.73 -14.58
N GLU A 293 5.04 9.56 -13.27
CA GLU A 293 6.03 10.33 -12.54
C GLU A 293 7.45 10.10 -13.03
N ALA A 294 7.87 8.84 -13.18
CA ALA A 294 9.22 8.50 -13.62
C ALA A 294 9.51 9.04 -15.03
N TYR A 295 8.52 9.06 -15.92
CA TYR A 295 8.61 9.72 -17.22
C TYR A 295 8.78 11.23 -17.08
N GLN A 296 7.92 11.90 -16.29
CA GLN A 296 8.00 13.34 -16.08
C GLN A 296 9.36 13.76 -15.50
N LYS A 297 9.91 12.99 -14.55
CA LYS A 297 11.20 13.27 -13.90
C LYS A 297 12.43 13.04 -14.78
N GLN A 298 12.34 12.24 -15.85
CA GLN A 298 13.43 12.12 -16.83
C GLN A 298 13.61 13.37 -17.69
N GLY A 299 12.57 14.20 -17.79
CA GLY A 299 12.55 15.32 -18.73
C GLY A 299 12.34 14.86 -20.18
N GLY A 300 11.64 15.68 -20.96
CA GLY A 300 11.38 15.41 -22.38
C GLY A 300 10.39 14.26 -22.67
N LYS A 301 9.85 13.59 -21.64
CA LYS A 301 8.92 12.46 -21.76
C LYS A 301 7.51 12.74 -21.23
N ASP A 302 7.08 14.00 -21.34
CA ASP A 302 5.76 14.41 -20.86
C ASP A 302 4.61 13.75 -21.64
N ALA A 303 4.84 13.34 -22.90
CA ALA A 303 3.84 12.64 -23.70
C ALA A 303 3.54 11.25 -23.11
N GLU A 304 4.58 10.49 -22.79
CA GLU A 304 4.51 9.19 -22.14
C GLU A 304 3.93 9.33 -20.72
N ALA A 305 4.33 10.35 -19.97
CA ALA A 305 3.76 10.63 -18.67
C ALA A 305 2.25 10.88 -18.73
N ARG A 306 1.78 11.68 -19.70
CA ARG A 306 0.35 11.92 -19.91
C ARG A 306 -0.41 10.67 -20.32
N ILE A 307 0.19 9.77 -21.12
CA ILE A 307 -0.46 8.51 -21.52
C ILE A 307 -0.83 7.71 -20.27
N GLU A 308 0.13 7.46 -19.38
CA GLU A 308 -0.12 6.62 -18.20
C GLU A 308 -1.03 7.32 -17.17
N LEU A 309 -0.87 8.63 -16.96
CA LEU A 309 -1.77 9.43 -16.12
C LEU A 309 -3.22 9.36 -16.63
N ASN A 310 -3.41 9.53 -17.94
CA ASN A 310 -4.75 9.62 -18.52
C ASN A 310 -5.47 8.28 -18.61
N LYS A 311 -4.78 7.13 -18.52
CA LYS A 311 -5.44 5.83 -18.34
C LYS A 311 -6.28 5.80 -17.05
N VAL A 312 -5.69 6.26 -15.94
CA VAL A 312 -6.38 6.33 -14.64
C VAL A 312 -7.56 7.30 -14.68
N ARG A 313 -7.33 8.49 -15.25
CA ARG A 313 -8.38 9.52 -15.39
C ARG A 313 -9.52 9.04 -16.29
N THR A 314 -9.20 8.39 -17.41
CA THR A 314 -10.20 7.85 -18.34
C THR A 314 -11.07 6.80 -17.66
N ARG A 315 -10.48 5.87 -16.88
CA ARG A 315 -11.25 4.90 -16.10
C ARG A 315 -12.22 5.59 -15.13
N ALA A 316 -11.78 6.67 -14.49
CA ALA A 316 -12.61 7.46 -13.58
C ALA A 316 -13.62 8.38 -14.29
N GLY A 317 -13.70 8.39 -15.63
CA GLY A 317 -14.57 9.31 -16.38
C GLY A 317 -14.13 10.78 -16.30
N MET A 318 -12.86 11.03 -15.97
CA MET A 318 -12.30 12.37 -15.79
C MET A 318 -11.63 12.89 -17.08
N PRO A 319 -11.68 14.20 -17.36
CA PRO A 319 -11.05 14.77 -18.55
C PRO A 319 -9.55 14.50 -18.60
N ALA A 320 -9.01 14.25 -19.79
CA ALA A 320 -7.59 14.05 -19.99
C ALA A 320 -6.77 15.30 -19.63
N VAL A 321 -5.66 15.10 -18.93
CA VAL A 321 -4.66 16.14 -18.64
C VAL A 321 -3.78 16.34 -19.87
N THR A 322 -3.62 17.60 -20.27
CA THR A 322 -2.77 18.03 -21.39
C THR A 322 -1.53 18.81 -20.94
N ALA A 323 -1.36 19.03 -19.64
CA ALA A 323 -0.25 19.79 -19.06
C ALA A 323 1.13 19.17 -19.35
N SER A 324 2.16 19.98 -19.18
CA SER A 324 3.58 19.64 -19.33
C SER A 324 4.40 20.22 -18.18
N GLY A 325 5.66 19.81 -18.06
CA GLY A 325 6.62 20.31 -17.07
C GLY A 325 6.10 20.20 -15.64
N ASP A 326 6.26 21.26 -14.86
CA ASP A 326 5.85 21.28 -13.45
C ASP A 326 4.33 21.15 -13.27
N ALA A 327 3.54 21.70 -14.20
CA ALA A 327 2.08 21.57 -14.15
C ALA A 327 1.63 20.11 -14.34
N LEU A 328 2.35 19.32 -15.16
CA LEU A 328 2.11 17.89 -15.27
C LEU A 328 2.48 17.16 -13.97
N PHE A 329 3.59 17.52 -13.34
CA PHE A 329 3.95 16.94 -12.04
C PHE A 329 2.89 17.25 -10.97
N THR A 330 2.38 18.48 -10.91
CA THR A 330 1.26 18.84 -10.02
C THR A 330 0.02 17.99 -10.30
N ALA A 331 -0.32 17.75 -11.58
CA ALA A 331 -1.42 16.88 -11.95
C ALA A 331 -1.20 15.42 -11.48
N ILE A 332 0.02 14.88 -11.61
CA ILE A 332 0.36 13.53 -11.12
C ILE A 332 0.24 13.45 -9.59
N VAL A 333 0.77 14.45 -8.86
CA VAL A 333 0.67 14.54 -7.39
C VAL A 333 -0.80 14.55 -6.96
N LYS A 334 -1.64 15.28 -7.68
CA LYS A 334 -3.07 15.38 -7.44
C LYS A 334 -3.78 14.06 -7.72
N GLU A 335 -3.51 13.45 -8.87
CA GLU A 335 -4.12 12.19 -9.27
C GLU A 335 -3.80 11.08 -8.27
N ARG A 336 -2.55 10.98 -7.82
CA ARG A 336 -2.16 10.05 -6.75
C ARG A 336 -2.92 10.31 -5.45
N GLN A 337 -3.17 11.57 -5.09
CA GLN A 337 -3.92 11.90 -3.88
C GLN A 337 -5.36 11.36 -3.92
N VAL A 338 -6.07 11.52 -5.05
CA VAL A 338 -7.49 11.15 -5.17
C VAL A 338 -7.67 9.67 -5.50
N GLU A 339 -6.79 9.09 -6.30
CA GLU A 339 -6.84 7.68 -6.69
C GLU A 339 -6.45 6.77 -5.52
N LEU A 340 -5.37 7.11 -4.80
CA LEU A 340 -4.72 6.25 -3.81
C LEU A 340 -5.02 6.63 -2.35
N ALA A 341 -6.03 7.50 -2.12
CA ALA A 341 -6.46 7.88 -0.78
C ALA A 341 -6.74 6.64 0.09
N TYR A 342 -6.28 6.71 1.35
CA TYR A 342 -6.34 5.65 2.36
C TYR A 342 -5.64 4.32 2.04
N GLU A 343 -4.70 4.30 1.10
CA GLU A 343 -3.91 3.10 0.80
C GLU A 343 -2.47 3.16 1.35
N GLY A 344 -2.17 4.17 2.17
CA GLY A 344 -0.89 4.27 2.90
C GLY A 344 0.25 4.96 2.12
N PHE A 345 -0.01 5.58 0.97
CA PHE A 345 1.05 6.14 0.13
C PHE A 345 1.34 7.63 0.33
N ARG A 346 0.33 8.44 0.71
CA ARG A 346 0.42 9.92 0.65
C ARG A 346 1.61 10.48 1.43
N PHE A 347 1.87 9.99 2.64
CA PHE A 347 2.98 10.48 3.45
C PHE A 347 4.34 10.22 2.76
N TRP A 348 4.58 9.00 2.32
CA TRP A 348 5.84 8.61 1.66
C TRP A 348 6.04 9.31 0.32
N ASP A 349 4.96 9.55 -0.42
CA ASP A 349 4.95 10.38 -1.60
C ASP A 349 5.40 11.82 -1.30
N LEU A 350 4.82 12.45 -0.27
CA LEU A 350 5.22 13.79 0.14
C LEU A 350 6.68 13.87 0.56
N VAL A 351 7.18 12.88 1.30
CA VAL A 351 8.58 12.82 1.73
C VAL A 351 9.51 12.73 0.52
N ARG A 352 9.31 11.76 -0.38
CA ARG A 352 10.21 11.55 -1.53
C ARG A 352 10.17 12.67 -2.57
N TRP A 353 9.07 13.42 -2.63
CA TRP A 353 8.94 14.64 -3.45
C TRP A 353 9.54 15.88 -2.78
N GLY A 354 9.90 15.82 -1.50
CA GLY A 354 10.33 17.00 -0.74
C GLY A 354 9.19 17.97 -0.42
N LEU A 355 7.94 17.51 -0.49
CA LEU A 355 6.74 18.31 -0.24
C LEU A 355 6.19 18.15 1.20
N ALA A 356 6.72 17.21 1.98
CA ALA A 356 6.24 16.95 3.35
C ALA A 356 6.30 18.18 4.26
N ASP A 357 7.37 18.97 4.21
CA ASP A 357 7.50 20.19 5.01
C ASP A 357 6.41 21.21 4.66
N GLN A 358 6.19 21.47 3.37
CA GLN A 358 5.12 22.36 2.92
C GLN A 358 3.74 21.89 3.38
N GLU A 359 3.47 20.59 3.28
CA GLU A 359 2.14 20.03 3.48
C GLU A 359 1.79 19.74 4.95
N LEU A 360 2.80 19.44 5.79
CA LEU A 360 2.61 18.90 7.13
C LEU A 360 3.23 19.77 8.24
N LYS A 361 3.90 20.89 7.92
CA LYS A 361 4.52 21.78 8.91
C LYS A 361 3.55 22.24 10.01
N ASN A 362 2.32 22.58 9.65
CA ASN A 362 1.29 23.00 10.61
C ASN A 362 0.76 21.85 11.49
N LEU A 363 1.09 20.60 11.15
CA LEU A 363 0.82 19.40 11.95
C LEU A 363 2.04 18.96 12.78
N GLY A 364 3.09 19.79 12.85
CA GLY A 364 4.29 19.51 13.63
C GLY A 364 5.39 18.75 12.86
N PHE A 365 5.32 18.66 11.53
CA PHE A 365 6.41 18.10 10.74
C PHE A 365 7.68 18.96 10.88
N VAL A 366 8.83 18.30 11.09
CA VAL A 366 10.15 18.93 11.20
C VAL A 366 11.04 18.32 10.13
N LYS A 367 11.41 19.15 9.14
CA LYS A 367 12.32 18.76 8.06
C LYS A 367 13.67 18.31 8.59
N GLY A 368 14.19 17.21 8.05
CA GLY A 368 15.42 16.55 8.49
C GLY A 368 15.26 15.63 9.72
N LYS A 369 14.03 15.40 10.19
CA LYS A 369 13.72 14.54 11.33
C LYS A 369 12.53 13.63 11.01
N HIS A 370 11.39 14.21 10.68
CA HIS A 370 10.12 13.47 10.54
C HIS A 370 9.96 12.76 9.20
N GLU A 371 10.91 12.86 8.27
CA GLU A 371 10.97 12.06 7.04
C GLU A 371 11.12 10.55 7.32
N HIS A 372 11.71 10.20 8.46
CA HIS A 372 11.84 8.83 8.95
C HIS A 372 11.31 8.71 10.39
N PHE A 373 10.86 7.52 10.74
CA PHE A 373 10.48 7.20 12.12
C PHE A 373 11.73 6.99 13.00
N PRO A 374 11.62 7.21 14.32
CA PRO A 374 12.70 6.84 15.23
C PRO A 374 12.88 5.32 15.23
N ILE A 375 14.13 4.86 15.27
CA ILE A 375 14.45 3.47 15.58
C ILE A 375 13.85 3.14 16.95
N PRO A 376 13.04 2.06 17.07
CA PRO A 376 12.42 1.73 18.35
C PRO A 376 13.46 1.53 19.45
N LEU A 377 13.22 2.12 20.63
CA LEU A 377 14.16 2.06 21.76
C LEU A 377 14.51 0.61 22.15
N ASN A 378 13.53 -0.29 22.12
CA ASN A 378 13.75 -1.71 22.42
C ASN A 378 14.72 -2.38 21.43
N GLU A 379 14.72 -1.97 20.16
CA GLU A 379 15.66 -2.49 19.15
C GLU A 379 17.08 -1.96 19.40
N MET A 380 17.23 -0.69 19.79
CA MET A 380 18.55 -0.13 20.16
C MET A 380 19.11 -0.79 21.44
N ASN A 381 18.25 -1.04 22.43
CA ASN A 381 18.64 -1.74 23.66
C ASN A 381 19.03 -3.21 23.38
N GLY A 382 18.32 -3.89 22.48
CA GLY A 382 18.58 -5.27 22.11
C GLY A 382 19.76 -5.47 21.14
N ASN A 383 20.16 -4.42 20.41
CA ASN A 383 21.23 -4.45 19.43
C ASN A 383 22.20 -3.27 19.64
N THR A 384 23.18 -3.46 20.53
CA THR A 384 24.15 -2.43 20.93
C THR A 384 25.09 -1.99 19.80
N LEU A 385 25.04 -2.63 18.63
CA LEU A 385 25.76 -2.18 17.44
C LEU A 385 25.07 -1.00 16.75
N ILE A 386 23.77 -0.77 17.00
CA ILE A 386 23.08 0.43 16.53
C ILE A 386 23.45 1.59 17.47
N LYS A 387 24.49 2.34 17.09
CA LYS A 387 25.04 3.41 17.94
C LYS A 387 24.25 4.71 17.85
N ASN A 388 23.61 4.97 16.71
CA ASN A 388 22.99 6.25 16.41
C ASN A 388 21.50 6.08 16.08
N GLN A 389 20.69 6.96 16.68
CA GLN A 389 19.30 7.17 16.31
C GLN A 389 19.20 7.89 14.94
N ASN A 390 18.02 7.86 14.32
CA ASN A 390 17.71 8.75 13.20
C ASN A 390 17.84 10.23 13.61
N PRO A 391 18.28 11.11 12.70
CA PRO A 391 18.55 12.50 13.04
C PRO A 391 17.36 13.19 13.74
N GLY A 392 17.66 13.87 14.85
CA GLY A 392 16.71 14.70 15.58
C GLY A 392 15.80 14.00 16.60
N TYR A 393 15.91 12.67 16.78
CA TYR A 393 15.15 11.92 17.80
C TYR A 393 15.96 11.57 19.04
#